data_AF-A0A434N3K2-F1
#
_entry.id   AF-A0A434N3K2-F1
#
_cell.length_a   1.000
_cell.length_b   1.000
_cell.length_c   1.000
_cell.angle_alpha   90.00
_cell.angle_beta   90.00
_cell.angle_gamma   90.00
#
_symmetry.space_group_name_H-M   'P 1'
#
loop_
_entity.id
_entity.type
_entity.pdbx_description
1 polymer ?
#
loop_
_entity_poly.entity_id
_entity_poly.type
_entity_poly.pdbx_seq_one_letter_code
_entity_poly.pdbx_strand_id
1 'polypeptide(L)'
;MTDGEEDDGPPLVARVLQFDRNSGELPDDYRDSLDQGACGELAKSLGSYLQSFASESKVLADVEVEGNRISVGRDDGTELMIAIYGPEIFEITRWPNPADAVEDGSMRFDFAPELESEVAVTLARRYVVNGTIEQENA
;
A
#
# COMPACT_ATOMS: atom_id res chain seq x y z
N MET A 1 15.06 30.58 -28.43
CA MET A 1 14.02 29.56 -28.21
C MET A 1 14.63 28.67 -27.15
N THR A 2 14.20 28.83 -25.90
CA THR A 2 14.62 27.96 -24.80
C THR A 2 13.86 26.66 -24.98
N ASP A 3 14.58 25.61 -25.36
CA ASP A 3 14.09 24.25 -25.33
C ASP A 3 13.73 23.96 -23.87
N GLY A 4 12.43 23.80 -23.61
CA GLY A 4 11.96 23.36 -22.31
C GLY A 4 12.37 21.91 -22.14
N GLU A 5 13.37 21.67 -21.32
CA GLU A 5 13.55 20.36 -20.69
C GLU A 5 12.23 20.09 -19.94
N GLU A 6 11.44 19.15 -20.44
CA GLU A 6 10.42 18.52 -19.63
C GLU A 6 11.17 17.95 -18.43
N ASP A 7 10.91 18.54 -17.26
CA ASP A 7 11.41 18.08 -15.96
C ASP A 7 10.68 16.75 -15.67
N ASP A 8 11.03 15.72 -16.43
CA ASP A 8 10.66 14.34 -16.17
C ASP A 8 11.30 14.03 -14.82
N GLY A 9 10.45 14.04 -13.79
CA GLY A 9 10.87 13.81 -12.41
C GLY A 9 11.70 12.54 -12.24
N PRO A 10 12.27 12.30 -11.04
CA PRO A 10 13.16 11.18 -10.81
C PRO A 10 12.52 9.86 -11.26
N PRO A 11 13.29 8.95 -11.90
CA PRO A 11 12.75 7.69 -12.40
C PRO A 11 12.05 6.89 -11.30
N LEU A 12 10.92 6.29 -11.65
CA LEU A 12 10.15 5.40 -10.77
C LEU A 12 10.72 3.98 -10.84
N VAL A 13 11.01 3.39 -9.68
CA VAL A 13 11.54 2.03 -9.57
C VAL A 13 10.70 1.24 -8.57
N ALA A 14 10.08 0.15 -9.03
CA ALA A 14 9.30 -0.75 -8.19
C ALA A 14 10.18 -1.88 -7.64
N ARG A 15 10.15 -2.11 -6.32
CA ARG A 15 10.58 -3.37 -5.71
C ARG A 15 9.36 -4.24 -5.49
N VAL A 16 9.30 -5.37 -6.21
CA VAL A 16 8.16 -6.30 -6.13
C VAL A 16 8.43 -7.37 -5.07
N LEU A 17 7.55 -7.47 -4.07
CA LEU A 17 7.56 -8.48 -3.03
C LEU A 17 6.56 -9.58 -3.38
N GLN A 18 7.04 -10.82 -3.52
CA GLN A 18 6.20 -11.97 -3.82
C GLN A 18 5.96 -12.81 -2.58
N PHE A 19 4.72 -13.27 -2.42
CA PHE A 19 4.27 -14.12 -1.33
C PHE A 19 3.54 -15.33 -1.91
N ASP A 20 3.82 -16.52 -1.37
CA ASP A 20 3.11 -17.72 -1.78
C ASP A 20 1.64 -17.65 -1.35
N ARG A 21 0.72 -17.94 -2.28
CA ARG A 21 -0.72 -18.00 -1.98
C ARG A 21 -1.12 -19.42 -1.64
N ASN A 22 -1.87 -19.58 -0.55
CA ASN A 22 -2.41 -20.88 -0.14
C ASN A 22 -3.75 -21.18 -0.81
N SER A 23 -4.51 -20.14 -1.15
CA SER A 23 -5.82 -20.20 -1.80
C SER A 23 -5.78 -20.59 -3.28
N GLY A 24 -4.59 -20.70 -3.87
CA GLY A 24 -4.38 -21.14 -5.26
C GLY A 24 -4.15 -19.98 -6.23
N GLU A 25 -4.32 -20.29 -7.53
CA GLU A 25 -4.14 -19.34 -8.63
C GLU A 25 -5.31 -18.35 -8.72
N LEU A 26 -5.02 -17.10 -9.08
CA LEU A 26 -6.03 -16.09 -9.33
C LEU A 26 -6.55 -16.15 -10.76
N PRO A 27 -7.83 -15.82 -10.99
CA PRO A 27 -8.30 -15.49 -12.34
C PRO A 27 -7.53 -14.28 -12.89
N ASP A 28 -7.06 -14.33 -14.14
CA ASP A 28 -6.30 -13.22 -14.76
C ASP A 28 -7.06 -11.88 -14.74
N ASP A 29 -8.39 -11.93 -14.71
CA ASP A 29 -9.31 -10.79 -14.76
C ASP A 29 -9.81 -10.33 -13.38
N TYR A 30 -9.21 -10.79 -12.28
CA TYR A 30 -9.70 -10.49 -10.92
C TYR A 30 -9.83 -8.98 -10.62
N ARG A 31 -9.02 -8.15 -11.28
CA ARG A 31 -9.09 -6.67 -11.16
C ARG A 31 -10.32 -6.10 -11.86
N ASP A 32 -10.73 -6.70 -12.97
CA ASP A 32 -11.86 -6.23 -13.79
C ASP A 32 -13.20 -6.79 -13.29
N SER A 33 -13.17 -7.96 -12.64
CA SER A 33 -14.36 -8.67 -12.14
C SER A 33 -14.74 -8.32 -10.70
N LEU A 34 -14.19 -7.23 -10.13
CA LEU A 34 -14.31 -6.94 -8.70
C LEU A 34 -15.75 -6.50 -8.31
N ASP A 35 -16.26 -7.03 -7.19
CA ASP A 35 -17.50 -6.53 -6.59
C ASP A 35 -17.21 -5.26 -5.79
N GLN A 36 -17.48 -4.10 -6.41
CA GLN A 36 -17.23 -2.78 -5.83
C GLN A 36 -17.93 -2.59 -4.46
N GLY A 37 -19.13 -3.14 -4.29
CA GLY A 37 -19.88 -3.02 -3.05
C GLY A 37 -19.24 -3.84 -1.93
N ALA A 38 -18.96 -5.11 -2.21
CA ALA A 38 -18.32 -5.99 -1.23
C ALA A 38 -16.90 -5.52 -0.88
N CYS A 39 -16.10 -5.16 -1.88
CA CYS A 39 -14.73 -4.71 -1.66
C CYS A 39 -14.69 -3.34 -0.94
N GLY A 40 -15.66 -2.47 -1.19
CA GLY A 40 -15.78 -1.20 -0.46
C GLY A 40 -16.13 -1.36 1.01
N GLU A 41 -17.00 -2.31 1.37
CA GLU A 41 -17.29 -2.63 2.77
C GLU A 41 -16.08 -3.27 3.47
N LEU A 42 -15.34 -4.13 2.77
CA LEU A 42 -14.06 -4.65 3.28
C LEU A 42 -13.05 -3.52 3.50
N ALA A 43 -12.95 -2.55 2.57
CA ALA A 43 -12.06 -1.41 2.69
C ALA A 43 -12.41 -0.53 3.89
N LYS A 44 -13.70 -0.23 4.11
CA LYS A 44 -14.17 0.51 5.29
C LYS A 44 -13.87 -0.23 6.59
N SER A 45 -14.11 -1.54 6.62
CA SER A 45 -13.84 -2.37 7.80
C SER A 45 -12.36 -2.37 8.16
N LEU A 46 -11.49 -2.65 7.17
CA LEU A 46 -10.05 -2.65 7.36
C LEU A 46 -9.50 -1.25 7.67
N GLY A 47 -9.99 -0.20 7.00
CA GLY A 47 -9.60 1.19 7.29
C GLY A 47 -9.94 1.59 8.73
N SER A 48 -11.15 1.26 9.19
CA SER A 48 -11.57 1.51 10.59
C SER A 48 -10.69 0.75 11.59
N TYR A 49 -10.32 -0.49 11.27
CA TYR A 49 -9.39 -1.28 12.06
C TYR A 49 -8.00 -0.62 12.12
N LEU A 50 -7.43 -0.20 10.99
CA LEU A 50 -6.12 0.43 10.92
C LEU A 50 -6.09 1.77 11.67
N GLN A 51 -7.16 2.57 11.58
CA GLN A 51 -7.30 3.80 12.34
C GLN A 51 -7.29 3.55 13.85
N SER A 52 -8.01 2.51 14.29
CA SER A 52 -8.07 2.11 15.70
C SER A 52 -6.72 1.60 16.17
N PHE A 53 -6.08 0.76 15.36
CA PHE A 53 -4.76 0.19 15.64
C PHE A 53 -3.65 1.25 15.73
N ALA A 54 -3.68 2.28 14.86
CA ALA A 54 -2.77 3.42 14.93
C ALA A 54 -2.93 4.19 16.24
N SER A 55 -4.18 4.47 16.64
CA SER A 55 -4.49 5.13 17.90
C SER A 55 -4.02 4.32 19.12
N GLU A 56 -4.27 3.02 19.14
CA GLU A 56 -3.81 2.11 20.20
C GLU A 56 -2.27 2.04 20.28
N SER A 57 -1.62 2.06 19.13
CA SER A 57 -0.16 2.05 19.00
C SER A 57 0.48 3.43 19.26
N LYS A 58 -0.35 4.47 19.48
CA LYS A 58 0.07 5.87 19.67
C LYS A 58 0.90 6.42 18.49
N VAL A 59 0.55 5.99 17.28
CA VAL A 59 1.14 6.48 16.03
C VAL A 59 0.15 7.45 15.39
N LEU A 60 0.66 8.59 14.92
CA LEU A 60 -0.09 9.49 14.04
C LEU A 60 -0.09 8.91 12.62
N ALA A 61 -1.23 8.35 12.22
CA ALA A 61 -1.48 7.91 10.85
C ALA A 61 -2.84 8.45 10.41
N ASP A 62 -2.88 8.97 9.19
CA ASP A 62 -4.10 9.45 8.54
C ASP A 62 -4.63 8.35 7.64
N VAL A 63 -5.84 7.86 7.91
CA VAL A 63 -6.45 6.74 7.17
C VAL A 63 -7.62 7.26 6.35
N GLU A 64 -7.48 7.21 5.04
CA GLU A 64 -8.52 7.55 4.08
C GLU A 64 -9.02 6.30 3.35
N VAL A 65 -10.33 6.23 3.10
CA VAL A 65 -10.96 5.12 2.38
C VAL A 65 -11.77 5.64 1.21
N GLU A 66 -11.44 5.19 0.01
CA GLU A 66 -12.13 5.54 -1.24
C GLU A 66 -12.44 4.28 -2.05
N GLY A 67 -13.73 3.94 -2.19
CA GLY A 67 -14.16 2.73 -2.89
C GLY A 67 -13.52 1.49 -2.28
N ASN A 68 -12.79 0.72 -3.10
CA ASN A 68 -12.07 -0.48 -2.69
C ASN A 68 -10.62 -0.23 -2.25
N ARG A 69 -10.25 1.04 -1.98
CA ARG A 69 -8.89 1.45 -1.65
C ARG A 69 -8.82 2.12 -0.28
N ILE A 70 -7.68 1.91 0.37
CA ILE A 70 -7.31 2.56 1.63
C ILE A 70 -5.96 3.23 1.41
N SER A 71 -5.85 4.52 1.77
CA SER A 71 -4.58 5.22 1.89
C SER A 71 -4.26 5.44 3.37
N VAL A 72 -3.00 5.20 3.75
CA VAL A 72 -2.50 5.43 5.11
C VAL A 72 -1.26 6.30 5.04
N GLY A 73 -1.41 7.59 5.35
CA GLY A 73 -0.30 8.55 5.41
C GLY A 73 0.32 8.61 6.81
N ARG A 74 1.63 8.84 6.87
CA ARG A 74 2.39 9.07 8.11
C ARG A 74 3.00 10.47 8.15
N ASP A 75 3.37 10.92 9.34
CA ASP A 75 4.03 12.22 9.56
C ASP A 75 5.45 12.29 8.98
N ASP A 76 6.11 11.15 8.84
CA ASP A 76 7.39 10.98 8.14
C ASP A 76 7.28 11.12 6.61
N GLY A 77 6.08 11.37 6.07
CA GLY A 77 5.82 11.60 4.65
C GLY A 77 5.68 10.33 3.80
N THR A 78 5.76 9.15 4.41
CA THR A 78 5.52 7.88 3.72
C THR A 78 4.01 7.62 3.58
N GLU A 79 3.63 6.84 2.56
CA GLU A 79 2.24 6.47 2.30
C GLU A 79 2.12 4.97 2.01
N LEU A 80 1.07 4.34 2.52
CA LEU A 80 0.67 2.98 2.16
C LEU A 80 -0.69 3.01 1.47
N MET A 81 -0.75 2.46 0.26
CA MET A 81 -2.01 2.20 -0.43
C MET A 81 -2.33 0.70 -0.37
N ILE A 82 -3.58 0.39 -0.04
CA ILE A 82 -4.11 -0.97 -0.04
C ILE A 82 -5.30 -1.01 -1.01
N ALA A 83 -5.22 -1.85 -2.04
CA ALA A 83 -6.33 -2.12 -2.94
C ALA A 83 -6.92 -3.50 -2.67
N ILE A 84 -8.25 -3.59 -2.61
CA ILE A 84 -8.99 -4.82 -2.30
C ILE A 84 -9.76 -5.25 -3.53
N TYR A 85 -9.52 -6.47 -4.00
CA TYR A 85 -10.20 -7.05 -5.16
C TYR A 85 -11.08 -8.25 -4.81
N GLY A 86 -11.09 -8.64 -3.55
CA GLY A 86 -11.95 -9.68 -3.00
C GLY A 86 -11.62 -9.97 -1.55
N PRO A 87 -12.31 -10.94 -0.92
CA PRO A 87 -12.08 -11.29 0.48
C PRO A 87 -10.65 -11.74 0.80
N GLU A 88 -9.93 -12.29 -0.19
CA GLU A 88 -8.56 -12.84 -0.06
C GLU A 88 -7.64 -12.37 -1.19
N ILE A 89 -7.91 -11.19 -1.76
CA ILE A 89 -7.15 -10.65 -2.88
C ILE A 89 -6.86 -9.18 -2.61
N PHE A 90 -5.66 -8.91 -2.11
CA PHE A 90 -5.19 -7.58 -1.74
C PHE A 90 -3.92 -7.23 -2.52
N GLU A 91 -3.73 -5.95 -2.78
CA GLU A 91 -2.47 -5.41 -3.27
C GLU A 91 -2.04 -4.27 -2.35
N ILE A 92 -0.76 -4.25 -2.01
CA ILE A 92 -0.18 -3.20 -1.17
C ILE A 92 0.91 -2.48 -1.96
N THR A 93 0.86 -1.16 -1.94
CA THR A 93 1.93 -0.28 -2.44
C THR A 93 2.41 0.61 -1.31
N ARG A 94 3.69 0.62 -1.00
CA ARG A 94 4.29 1.55 -0.04
C ARG A 94 5.15 2.57 -0.79
N TRP A 95 4.78 3.83 -0.69
CA TRP A 95 5.53 4.95 -1.23
C TRP A 95 6.52 5.51 -0.20
N PRO A 96 7.74 5.87 -0.64
CA PRO A 96 8.70 6.55 0.22
C PRO A 96 8.28 7.99 0.48
N ASN A 97 8.96 8.66 1.41
CA ASN A 97 8.87 10.10 1.52
C ASN A 97 9.36 10.74 0.20
N PRO A 98 8.61 11.66 -0.42
CA PRO A 98 9.04 12.36 -1.63
C PRO A 98 10.41 13.05 -1.49
N ALA A 99 10.78 13.52 -0.30
CA ALA A 99 12.08 14.14 -0.04
C ALA A 99 13.24 13.13 -0.21
N ASP A 100 13.07 11.89 0.25
CA ASP A 100 14.06 10.82 0.09
C ASP A 100 14.29 10.50 -1.39
N ALA A 101 13.20 10.50 -2.18
CA ALA A 101 13.27 10.23 -3.62
C ALA A 101 14.09 11.28 -4.39
N VAL A 102 14.06 12.55 -3.94
CA VAL A 102 14.88 13.62 -4.52
C VAL A 102 16.36 13.41 -4.19
N GLU A 103 16.69 13.03 -2.95
CA GLU A 103 18.07 12.75 -2.53
C GLU A 103 18.65 11.54 -3.28
N ASP A 104 17.86 10.48 -3.44
CA ASP A 104 18.24 9.24 -4.12
C ASP A 104 18.33 9.36 -5.64
N GLY A 105 17.83 10.45 -6.23
CA GLY A 105 17.70 10.63 -7.68
C GLY A 105 16.78 9.61 -8.36
N SER A 106 15.96 8.90 -7.58
CA SER A 106 14.97 7.93 -8.05
C SER A 106 13.89 7.72 -6.98
N MET A 107 12.64 7.53 -7.40
CA MET A 107 11.55 7.20 -6.47
C MET A 107 11.38 5.68 -6.41
N ARG A 108 11.83 5.07 -5.31
CA ARG A 108 11.73 3.63 -5.06
C ARG A 108 10.53 3.30 -4.19
N PHE A 109 9.58 2.55 -4.71
CA PHE A 109 8.40 2.11 -3.97
C PHE A 109 8.33 0.58 -3.88
N ASP A 110 7.65 0.08 -2.85
CA ASP A 110 7.43 -1.34 -2.67
C ASP A 110 6.05 -1.74 -3.15
N PHE A 111 5.96 -2.83 -3.89
CA PHE A 111 4.71 -3.38 -4.39
C PHE A 111 4.58 -4.84 -4.02
N ALA A 112 3.51 -5.19 -3.31
CA ALA A 112 3.19 -6.54 -2.89
C ALA A 112 1.81 -6.90 -3.48
N PRO A 113 1.77 -7.53 -4.67
CA PRO A 113 0.53 -7.94 -5.30
C PRO A 113 -0.03 -9.24 -4.70
N GLU A 114 -1.30 -9.50 -4.98
CA GLU A 114 -1.95 -10.82 -4.84
C GLU A 114 -1.89 -11.43 -3.42
N LEU A 115 -1.93 -10.58 -2.41
CA LEU A 115 -1.85 -10.97 -1.00
C LEU A 115 -3.16 -11.58 -0.50
N GLU A 116 -3.03 -12.61 0.35
CA GLU A 116 -4.12 -13.10 1.20
C GLU A 116 -4.36 -12.10 2.35
N SER A 117 -5.57 -12.12 2.92
CA SER A 117 -6.01 -11.13 3.91
C SER A 117 -5.08 -11.06 5.12
N GLU A 118 -4.66 -12.21 5.66
CA GLU A 118 -3.78 -12.28 6.83
C GLU A 118 -2.41 -11.63 6.57
N VAL A 119 -1.85 -11.85 5.38
CA VAL A 119 -0.56 -11.27 4.98
C VAL A 119 -0.73 -9.77 4.78
N ALA A 120 -1.76 -9.34 4.06
CA ALA A 120 -2.06 -7.93 3.83
C ALA A 120 -2.25 -7.15 5.13
N VAL A 121 -3.03 -7.68 6.08
CA VAL A 121 -3.24 -7.08 7.40
C VAL A 121 -1.92 -7.01 8.18
N THR A 122 -1.09 -8.05 8.10
CA THR A 122 0.22 -8.07 8.78
C THR A 122 1.15 -6.98 8.24
N LEU A 123 1.24 -6.81 6.91
CA LEU A 123 2.05 -5.78 6.28
C LEU A 123 1.50 -4.37 6.59
N ALA A 124 0.18 -4.18 6.53
CA ALA A 124 -0.45 -2.91 6.84
C ALA A 124 -0.19 -2.47 8.29
N ARG A 125 -0.33 -3.38 9.25
CA ARG A 125 -0.01 -3.11 10.66
C ARG A 125 1.46 -2.78 10.85
N ARG A 126 2.35 -3.49 10.15
CA ARG A 126 3.79 -3.21 10.23
C ARG A 126 4.11 -1.81 9.73
N TYR A 127 3.52 -1.40 8.61
CA TYR A 127 3.64 -0.04 8.12
C TYR A 127 3.09 0.99 9.11
N VAL A 128 1.93 0.74 9.72
CA VAL A 128 1.34 1.64 10.72
C VAL A 128 2.25 1.82 11.94
N VAL A 129 3.08 0.85 12.32
CA VAL A 129 4.01 1.04 13.45
C VAL A 129 5.35 1.60 12.99
N ASN A 130 5.90 1.04 11.91
CA ASN A 130 7.32 1.20 11.55
C ASN A 130 7.56 2.05 10.28
N GLY A 131 6.51 2.45 9.55
CA GLY A 131 6.66 3.15 8.26
C GLY A 131 7.21 2.27 7.12
N THR A 132 7.35 0.97 7.36
CA THR A 132 7.84 -0.02 6.40
C THR A 132 6.99 -1.29 6.41
N ILE A 133 6.94 -1.98 5.27
CA ILE A 133 6.34 -3.30 5.12
C ILE A 133 7.39 -4.43 5.23
N GLU A 134 8.67 -4.10 5.26
CA GLU A 134 9.76 -5.07 5.40
C GLU A 134 9.93 -5.57 6.84
N GLN A 135 10.39 -6.81 6.99
CA GLN A 135 10.74 -7.34 8.29
C GLN A 135 12.14 -6.80 8.63
N GLU A 136 12.25 -5.94 9.63
CA GLU A 136 13.59 -5.62 10.17
C GLU A 136 14.15 -6.92 10.76
N ASN A 137 15.28 -7.39 10.23
CA ASN A 137 16.03 -8.46 10.86
C ASN A 137 16.50 -7.94 12.23
N ALA A 138 15.84 -8.39 13.30
CA ALA A 138 16.27 -8.18 14.68
C ALA A 138 17.53 -9.00 14.99
#